data_AF-A0A524MUZ6-F1
#
_entry.id   AF-A0A524MUZ6-F1
#
_cell.length_a   1.000
_cell.length_b   1.000
_cell.length_c   1.000
_cell.angle_alpha   90.00
_cell.angle_beta   90.00
_cell.angle_gamma   90.00
#
_symmetry.space_group_name_H-M   'P 1'
#
loop_
_entity.id
_entity.type
_entity.pdbx_description
1 polymer ?
#
loop_
_entity_poly.entity_id
_entity_poly.type
_entity_poly.pdbx_seq_one_letter_code
_entity_poly.pdbx_strand_id
1 'polypeptide(L)'
;MNDGLIWRFKRGFWSRFSVRRFKLAKQRPIELPEPNGRKLGLLPCREVHRDVPLSKVLVFDRLPKEENKLPMRALAAIAVGLNRLIPQTQPNAEPISPSIDQALSSALTSNYRKVFRPPVLPDEFAGADRPDLAELATKSPYAVFLERVDGHFQWDFRQLGRYEHRSDACSLGLRVVFDEVSADTPDVASRLTVRHIDSDEFGCVMPGDPNWTTTARLAVCAASTHLAMTRHFNYVHLICANHWAVAARNHLRYNHPLYRLLWPHMANSLYTNYGITRGQLRADGDFAHMFSFTHAGLIDYFDTMYEQYPIAITDPVADRTRRGLDDVAFDTPSQRNLEEVFEVMHAHARRYIDIYYESDEALRADDAVRSWLAALDATIPNGIGAVLGDGITRSGLARLIGGYIFEGNTMHDLAGTTLWDYQLWADKNPTLVLRNGKSVVVDVYQRVINNNFGLQLKRAGLLDDYSYLAVDQRGAAAFHQFFDECKTLQRRYDGALAGLDPGATTWCMQPKNLEISMNG
;
A
#
# COMPACT_ATOMS: atom_id res chain seq x y z
N MET A 1 -28.89 8.74 27.23
CA MET A 1 -28.96 9.32 25.86
C MET A 1 -29.10 8.14 24.92
N ASN A 2 -30.09 8.13 24.02
CA ASN A 2 -30.35 6.98 23.12
C ASN A 2 -29.07 6.64 22.31
N ASP A 3 -28.62 5.38 22.33
CA ASP A 3 -27.38 4.94 21.67
C ASP A 3 -27.35 5.31 20.18
N GLY A 4 -28.51 5.28 19.51
CA GLY A 4 -28.65 5.74 18.13
C GLY A 4 -28.39 7.25 17.94
N LEU A 5 -28.72 8.10 18.92
CA LEU A 5 -28.42 9.53 18.87
C LEU A 5 -26.92 9.80 19.06
N ILE A 6 -26.29 9.07 19.99
CA ILE A 6 -24.84 9.16 20.23
C ILE A 6 -24.09 8.76 18.95
N TRP A 7 -24.48 7.66 18.31
CA TRP A 7 -23.89 7.21 17.06
C TRP A 7 -24.01 8.27 15.94
N ARG A 8 -25.22 8.81 15.72
CA ARG A 8 -25.45 9.84 14.70
C ARG A 8 -24.60 11.09 14.94
N PHE A 9 -24.41 11.48 16.20
CA PHE A 9 -23.52 12.58 16.57
C PHE A 9 -22.05 12.25 16.24
N LYS A 10 -21.52 11.12 16.73
CA LYS A 10 -20.12 10.69 16.49
C LYS A 10 -19.82 10.59 15.00
N ARG A 11 -20.65 9.86 14.25
CA ARG A 11 -20.52 9.73 12.79
C ARG A 11 -20.55 11.08 12.09
N GLY A 12 -21.48 11.96 12.48
CA GLY A 12 -21.59 13.31 11.93
C GLY A 12 -20.36 14.18 12.20
N PHE A 13 -19.78 14.09 13.40
CA PHE A 13 -18.55 14.77 13.77
C PHE A 13 -17.37 14.31 12.90
N TRP A 14 -17.11 13.00 12.88
CA TRP A 14 -15.99 12.42 12.13
C TRP A 14 -16.12 12.64 10.62
N SER A 15 -17.32 12.55 10.07
CA SER A 15 -17.56 12.88 8.66
C SER A 15 -17.19 14.32 8.31
N ARG A 16 -17.61 15.30 9.13
CA ARG A 16 -17.22 16.70 8.91
C ARG A 16 -15.74 16.92 9.10
N PHE A 17 -15.12 16.26 10.08
CA PHE A 17 -13.69 16.35 10.32
C PHE A 17 -12.88 15.84 9.12
N SER A 18 -13.18 14.62 8.64
CA SER A 18 -12.51 14.04 7.47
C SER A 18 -12.71 14.87 6.22
N VAL A 19 -13.93 15.34 5.94
CA VAL A 19 -14.22 16.22 4.79
C VAL A 19 -13.51 17.56 4.89
N ARG A 20 -13.42 18.15 6.09
CA ARG A 20 -12.67 19.39 6.30
C ARG A 20 -11.18 19.17 6.06
N ARG A 21 -10.60 18.09 6.57
CA ARG A 21 -9.20 17.71 6.32
C ARG A 21 -8.96 17.55 4.82
N PHE A 22 -9.82 16.82 4.12
CA PHE A 22 -9.75 16.61 2.68
C PHE A 22 -9.77 17.92 1.88
N LYS A 23 -10.69 18.85 2.21
CA LYS A 23 -10.75 20.17 1.55
C LYS A 23 -9.54 21.06 1.84
N LEU A 24 -8.91 20.89 3.01
CA LEU A 24 -7.75 21.67 3.42
C LEU A 24 -6.44 21.08 2.93
N ALA A 25 -6.42 19.79 2.59
CA ALA A 25 -5.29 19.16 1.92
C ALA A 25 -5.11 19.83 0.54
N LYS A 26 -3.95 20.44 0.36
CA LYS A 26 -3.57 21.11 -0.88
C LYS A 26 -2.25 20.51 -1.31
N GLN A 27 -2.18 20.13 -2.58
CA GLN A 27 -0.94 19.88 -3.26
C GLN A 27 -0.06 21.13 -3.17
N ARG A 28 1.16 20.94 -2.64
CA ARG A 28 2.17 22.00 -2.57
C ARG A 28 3.34 21.58 -3.44
N PRO A 29 3.99 22.52 -4.15
CA PRO A 29 5.25 22.22 -4.82
C PRO A 29 6.25 21.63 -3.82
N ILE A 30 7.03 20.66 -4.27
CA ILE A 30 8.10 20.08 -3.47
C ILE A 30 9.21 21.13 -3.36
N GLU A 31 9.44 21.65 -2.16
CA GLU A 31 10.48 22.64 -1.91
C GLU A 31 11.87 22.05 -2.27
N LEU A 32 12.78 22.88 -2.78
CA LEU A 32 14.17 22.46 -3.00
C LEU A 32 14.80 21.97 -1.69
N PRO A 33 15.65 20.94 -1.73
CA PRO A 33 16.26 20.44 -0.50
C PRO A 33 17.21 21.47 0.12
N GLU A 34 17.07 21.69 1.43
CA GLU A 34 18.01 22.48 2.23
C GLU A 34 19.31 21.69 2.49
N PRO A 35 20.44 22.37 2.78
CA PRO A 35 21.64 21.71 3.27
C PRO A 35 21.36 20.77 4.45
N ASN A 36 21.96 19.58 4.40
CA ASN A 36 21.71 18.52 5.38
C ASN A 36 21.95 19.03 6.81
N GLY A 37 20.96 18.82 7.68
CA GLY A 37 21.06 19.13 9.09
C GLY A 37 21.83 18.06 9.87
N ARG A 38 21.57 18.02 11.19
CA ARG A 38 22.07 16.93 12.05
C ARG A 38 21.56 15.58 11.54
N LYS A 39 22.43 14.56 11.54
CA LYS A 39 22.08 13.18 11.14
C LYS A 39 20.87 12.65 11.93
N LEU A 40 19.96 12.00 11.23
CA LEU A 40 18.80 11.32 11.81
C LEU A 40 19.22 9.93 12.29
N GLY A 41 18.66 9.48 13.42
CA GLY A 41 18.81 8.12 13.90
C GLY A 41 17.63 7.26 13.44
N LEU A 42 17.86 5.95 13.27
CA LEU A 42 16.81 4.95 13.20
C LEU A 42 16.80 4.20 14.53
N LEU A 43 15.66 4.22 15.23
CA LEU A 43 15.49 3.62 16.55
C LEU A 43 14.24 2.73 16.54
N PRO A 44 14.17 1.69 17.38
CA PRO A 44 12.94 0.93 17.57
C PRO A 44 11.74 1.85 17.85
N CYS A 45 10.62 1.57 17.19
CA CYS A 45 9.43 2.41 17.25
C CYS A 45 8.97 2.70 18.69
N ARG A 46 9.03 1.72 19.59
CA ARG A 46 8.73 1.89 21.02
C ARG A 46 9.57 2.95 21.74
N GLU A 47 10.77 3.25 21.27
CA GLU A 47 11.67 4.25 21.86
C GLU A 47 11.28 5.68 21.46
N VAL A 48 10.74 5.84 20.24
CA VAL A 48 10.30 7.13 19.68
C VAL A 48 8.82 7.41 20.00
N HIS A 49 7.98 6.39 19.86
CA HIS A 49 6.55 6.40 20.10
C HIS A 49 6.21 5.44 21.25
N ARG A 50 6.31 5.94 22.49
CA ARG A 50 6.07 5.14 23.72
C ARG A 50 4.69 4.47 23.80
N ASP A 51 3.75 4.93 22.98
CA ASP A 51 2.39 4.42 22.86
C ASP A 51 2.20 3.37 21.75
N VAL A 52 3.27 2.99 21.05
CA VAL A 52 3.30 1.95 20.01
C VAL A 52 4.42 0.95 20.34
N PRO A 53 4.11 -0.22 20.93
CA PRO A 53 5.11 -1.12 21.51
C PRO A 53 5.84 -2.01 20.49
N LEU A 54 6.11 -1.51 19.28
CA LEU A 54 6.89 -2.23 18.27
C LEU A 54 8.38 -2.21 18.62
N SER A 55 9.00 -3.39 18.63
CA SER A 55 10.36 -3.59 19.13
C SER A 55 11.40 -3.76 18.02
N LYS A 56 10.99 -4.23 16.85
CA LYS A 56 11.86 -4.53 15.71
C LYS A 56 11.78 -3.46 14.63
N VAL A 57 10.57 -2.94 14.40
CA VAL A 57 10.34 -1.86 13.43
C VAL A 57 11.16 -0.63 13.80
N LEU A 58 12.07 -0.22 12.92
CA LEU A 58 12.84 1.02 13.08
C LEU A 58 12.09 2.22 12.48
N VAL A 59 12.11 3.33 13.21
CA VAL A 59 11.59 4.63 12.76
C VAL A 59 12.61 5.72 13.04
N PHE A 60 12.47 6.87 12.39
CA PHE A 60 13.37 8.00 12.59
C PHE A 60 13.21 8.60 14.00
N ASP A 61 14.33 9.00 14.61
CA ASP A 61 14.36 9.54 15.98
C ASP A 61 13.64 10.89 16.14
N ARG A 62 13.58 11.67 15.05
CA ARG A 62 12.91 12.99 15.01
C ARG A 62 12.58 13.41 13.59
N LEU A 63 11.61 14.31 13.46
CA LEU A 63 11.36 14.96 12.17
C LEU A 63 12.54 15.85 11.77
N PRO A 64 12.97 15.80 10.50
CA PRO A 64 13.98 16.73 9.99
C PRO A 64 13.40 18.16 9.93
N LYS A 65 14.27 19.16 9.95
CA LYS A 65 13.90 20.57 10.14
C LYS A 65 12.88 21.04 9.10
N GLU A 66 13.07 20.66 7.84
CA GLU A 66 12.24 21.03 6.70
C GLU A 66 10.83 20.42 6.76
N GLU A 67 10.67 19.26 7.43
CA GLU A 67 9.38 18.59 7.61
C GLU A 67 8.74 18.88 8.99
N ASN A 68 9.48 19.47 9.92
CA ASN A 68 9.06 19.77 11.29
C ASN A 68 8.30 21.12 11.38
N LYS A 69 7.21 21.26 10.63
CA LYS A 69 6.38 22.48 10.63
C LYS A 69 5.42 22.46 11.84
N LEU A 70 5.48 23.46 12.73
CA LEU A 70 4.67 23.52 13.98
C LEU A 70 3.15 23.36 13.75
N PRO A 71 2.52 24.03 12.76
CA PRO A 71 1.09 23.86 12.50
C PRO A 71 0.71 22.42 12.15
N MET A 72 1.60 21.73 11.44
CA MET A 72 1.41 20.35 10.99
C MET A 72 1.48 19.37 12.18
N ARG A 73 2.45 19.56 13.08
CA ARG A 73 2.52 18.81 14.35
C ARG A 73 1.31 19.03 15.24
N ALA A 74 0.84 20.27 15.34
CA ALA A 74 -0.37 20.58 16.09
C ALA A 74 -1.59 19.86 15.52
N LEU A 75 -1.75 19.85 14.19
CA LEU A 75 -2.85 19.13 13.52
C LEU A 75 -2.81 17.63 13.79
N ALA A 76 -1.64 17.00 13.69
CA ALA A 76 -1.47 15.58 13.99
C ALA A 76 -1.78 15.26 15.46
N ALA A 77 -1.31 16.09 16.40
CA ALA A 77 -1.62 15.94 17.82
C ALA A 77 -3.11 16.13 18.13
N ILE A 78 -3.75 17.11 17.49
CA ILE A 78 -5.21 17.34 17.61
C ILE A 78 -5.96 16.13 17.07
N ALA A 79 -5.61 15.61 15.90
CA ALA A 79 -6.28 14.44 15.31
C ALA A 79 -6.21 13.22 16.25
N VAL A 80 -5.02 12.93 16.80
CA VAL A 80 -4.83 11.85 17.79
C VAL A 80 -5.61 12.13 19.09
N GLY A 81 -5.62 13.37 19.57
CA GLY A 81 -6.36 13.77 20.78
C GLY A 81 -7.89 13.69 20.62
N LEU A 82 -8.42 14.05 19.46
CA LEU A 82 -9.85 14.01 19.16
C LEU A 82 -10.43 12.59 19.24
N ASN A 83 -9.66 11.57 18.85
CA ASN A 83 -10.11 10.18 18.96
C ASN A 83 -10.30 9.74 20.42
N ARG A 84 -9.56 10.30 21.37
CA ARG A 84 -9.78 10.04 22.80
C ARG A 84 -11.03 10.75 23.35
N LEU A 85 -11.32 11.95 22.85
CA LEU A 85 -12.46 12.75 23.31
C LEU A 85 -13.79 12.29 22.71
N ILE A 86 -13.78 11.92 21.44
CA ILE A 86 -14.95 11.44 20.69
C ILE A 86 -14.57 10.12 20.02
N PRO A 87 -14.53 9.00 20.78
CA PRO A 87 -14.16 7.71 20.20
C PRO A 87 -15.04 7.37 19.00
N GLN A 88 -14.39 6.91 17.92
CA GLN A 88 -15.10 6.41 16.74
C GLN A 88 -15.84 5.09 17.02
N THR A 89 -15.48 4.38 18.10
CA THR A 89 -16.19 3.18 18.56
C THR A 89 -17.52 3.50 19.23
N GLN A 90 -18.48 2.60 19.09
CA GLN A 90 -19.79 2.68 19.70
C GLN A 90 -20.12 1.35 20.40
N PRO A 91 -20.21 1.33 21.74
CA PRO A 91 -20.69 0.16 22.46
C PRO A 91 -22.08 -0.25 21.95
N ASN A 92 -22.30 -1.56 21.85
CA ASN A 92 -23.55 -2.16 21.38
C ASN A 92 -24.01 -1.62 20.01
N ALA A 93 -23.06 -1.30 19.12
CA ALA A 93 -23.37 -0.89 17.76
C ALA A 93 -24.14 -2.00 17.02
N GLU A 94 -25.19 -1.60 16.31
CA GLU A 94 -25.96 -2.50 15.47
C GLU A 94 -25.12 -2.99 14.26
N PRO A 95 -25.41 -4.19 13.73
CA PRO A 95 -24.88 -4.62 12.44
C PRO A 95 -25.22 -3.62 11.33
N ILE A 96 -24.37 -3.53 10.31
CA ILE A 96 -24.73 -2.81 9.08
C ILE A 96 -25.92 -3.46 8.38
N SER A 97 -26.59 -2.68 7.52
CA SER A 97 -27.67 -3.19 6.66
C SER A 97 -27.20 -4.43 5.87
N PRO A 98 -28.04 -5.48 5.74
CA PRO A 98 -27.77 -6.61 4.86
C PRO A 98 -27.66 -6.21 3.38
N SER A 99 -28.36 -5.16 2.95
CA SER A 99 -28.13 -4.53 1.66
C SER A 99 -26.87 -3.65 1.74
N ILE A 100 -25.83 -4.04 1.00
CA ILE A 100 -24.56 -3.30 0.96
C ILE A 100 -24.76 -1.87 0.43
N ASP A 101 -25.63 -1.67 -0.55
CA ASP A 101 -25.95 -0.33 -1.07
C ASP A 101 -26.57 0.57 -0.01
N GLN A 102 -27.45 0.02 0.84
CA GLN A 102 -28.03 0.77 1.97
C GLN A 102 -26.99 1.05 3.06
N ALA A 103 -26.10 0.09 3.34
CA ALA A 103 -25.01 0.28 4.30
C ALA A 103 -24.03 1.37 3.83
N LEU A 104 -23.55 1.25 2.59
CA LEU A 104 -22.67 2.22 1.93
C LEU A 104 -23.34 3.59 1.85
N SER A 105 -24.62 3.64 1.47
CA SER A 105 -25.31 4.92 1.33
C SER A 105 -25.50 5.65 2.66
N SER A 106 -25.68 4.89 3.75
CA SER A 106 -25.79 5.39 5.11
C SER A 106 -24.47 5.89 5.69
N ALA A 107 -23.36 5.24 5.34
CA ALA A 107 -22.04 5.57 5.87
C ALA A 107 -21.32 6.65 5.04
N LEU A 108 -21.39 6.59 3.71
CA LEU A 108 -20.95 7.66 2.80
C LEU A 108 -21.98 8.80 2.75
N THR A 109 -22.04 9.61 3.81
CA THR A 109 -22.97 10.75 3.84
C THR A 109 -22.76 11.72 2.65
N SER A 110 -23.75 12.58 2.42
CA SER A 110 -23.66 13.62 1.39
C SER A 110 -22.44 14.54 1.52
N ASN A 111 -21.82 14.64 2.70
CA ASN A 111 -20.60 15.41 2.88
C ASN A 111 -19.40 14.81 2.14
N TYR A 112 -19.28 13.48 2.14
CA TYR A 112 -18.21 12.78 1.40
C TYR A 112 -18.44 12.89 -0.11
N ARG A 113 -19.66 12.56 -0.56
CA ARG A 113 -20.02 12.56 -1.99
C ARG A 113 -19.88 13.92 -2.68
N LYS A 114 -19.91 15.02 -1.91
CA LYS A 114 -19.70 16.37 -2.42
C LYS A 114 -18.23 16.71 -2.72
N VAL A 115 -17.27 15.93 -2.22
CA VAL A 115 -15.85 16.25 -2.33
C VAL A 115 -15.03 15.16 -3.02
N PHE A 116 -15.55 13.93 -3.07
CA PHE A 116 -14.91 12.82 -3.74
C PHE A 116 -15.95 11.89 -4.37
N ARG A 117 -15.53 11.15 -5.40
CA ARG A 117 -16.41 10.23 -6.13
C ARG A 117 -16.88 9.08 -5.24
N PRO A 118 -18.06 8.49 -5.50
CA PRO A 118 -18.41 7.20 -4.91
C PRO A 118 -17.41 6.11 -5.35
N PRO A 119 -17.28 5.03 -4.56
CA PRO A 119 -16.50 3.86 -4.98
C PRO A 119 -17.16 3.22 -6.20
N VAL A 120 -16.33 2.68 -7.07
CA VAL A 120 -16.74 1.88 -8.23
C VAL A 120 -16.76 0.41 -7.79
N LEU A 121 -17.78 -0.35 -8.21
CA LEU A 121 -17.83 -1.79 -7.98
C LEU A 121 -16.91 -2.48 -9.01
N PRO A 122 -15.85 -3.19 -8.60
CA PRO A 122 -14.99 -3.93 -9.50
C PRO A 122 -15.74 -5.09 -10.16
N ASP A 123 -15.38 -5.44 -11.40
CA ASP A 123 -16.00 -6.54 -12.14
C ASP A 123 -15.82 -7.89 -11.42
N GLU A 124 -14.71 -8.04 -10.68
CA GLU A 124 -14.40 -9.24 -9.90
C GLU A 124 -15.40 -9.46 -8.74
N PHE A 125 -16.24 -8.45 -8.45
CA PHE A 125 -17.33 -8.49 -7.48
C PHE A 125 -18.74 -8.52 -8.10
N ALA A 126 -18.86 -8.53 -9.44
CA ALA A 126 -20.16 -8.41 -10.12
C ALA A 126 -21.11 -9.61 -9.87
N GLY A 127 -20.59 -10.76 -9.41
CA GLY A 127 -21.40 -11.91 -9.04
C GLY A 127 -22.27 -11.68 -7.80
N ALA A 128 -23.49 -12.24 -7.78
CA ALA A 128 -24.54 -11.92 -6.80
C ALA A 128 -24.10 -12.06 -5.32
N ASP A 129 -23.37 -13.12 -4.95
CA ASP A 129 -23.24 -13.48 -3.52
C ASP A 129 -21.80 -13.63 -2.98
N ARG A 130 -20.76 -13.56 -3.81
CA ARG A 130 -19.35 -13.75 -3.35
C ARG A 130 -18.32 -13.07 -4.26
N PRO A 131 -17.10 -12.80 -3.75
CA PRO A 131 -15.97 -12.41 -4.59
C PRO A 131 -15.54 -13.56 -5.52
N ASP A 132 -15.08 -13.23 -6.73
CA ASP A 132 -14.41 -14.19 -7.61
C ASP A 132 -12.91 -14.24 -7.27
N LEU A 133 -12.50 -15.25 -6.50
CA LEU A 133 -11.10 -15.37 -6.07
C LEU A 133 -10.13 -15.61 -7.24
N ALA A 134 -10.58 -16.25 -8.32
CA ALA A 134 -9.71 -16.56 -9.45
C ALA A 134 -9.42 -15.30 -10.27
N GLU A 135 -10.44 -14.47 -10.52
CA GLU A 135 -10.26 -13.16 -11.14
C GLU A 135 -9.45 -12.21 -10.23
N LEU A 136 -9.73 -12.17 -8.93
CA LEU A 136 -8.93 -11.37 -8.00
C LEU A 136 -7.45 -11.78 -7.97
N ALA A 137 -7.13 -13.06 -8.19
CA ALA A 137 -5.77 -13.57 -8.20
C ALA A 137 -4.94 -13.09 -9.42
N THR A 138 -5.57 -12.59 -10.48
CA THR A 138 -4.87 -12.16 -11.70
C THR A 138 -5.15 -10.69 -12.07
N LYS A 139 -6.30 -10.17 -11.64
CA LYS A 139 -6.88 -8.89 -12.05
C LYS A 139 -7.39 -8.10 -10.83
N SER A 140 -6.53 -7.84 -9.85
CA SER A 140 -6.84 -6.97 -8.71
C SER A 140 -5.56 -6.59 -7.97
N PRO A 141 -5.63 -5.70 -6.95
CA PRO A 141 -4.52 -5.46 -6.03
C PRO A 141 -3.98 -6.72 -5.33
N TYR A 142 -4.77 -7.80 -5.25
CA TYR A 142 -4.39 -9.06 -4.61
C TYR A 142 -3.58 -10.00 -5.52
N ALA A 143 -3.42 -9.66 -6.81
CA ALA A 143 -2.64 -10.45 -7.76
C ALA A 143 -1.16 -10.62 -7.36
N VAL A 144 -0.66 -9.74 -6.49
CA VAL A 144 0.70 -9.81 -5.92
C VAL A 144 0.92 -11.00 -4.98
N PHE A 145 -0.12 -11.74 -4.62
CA PHE A 145 -0.05 -12.93 -3.75
C PHE A 145 -0.12 -14.25 -4.50
N LEU A 146 -0.45 -14.24 -5.79
CA LEU A 146 -0.52 -15.48 -6.58
C LEU A 146 0.88 -16.04 -6.81
N GLU A 147 1.09 -17.30 -6.44
CA GLU A 147 2.34 -18.03 -6.69
C GLU A 147 2.08 -19.47 -7.13
N ARG A 148 3.04 -20.07 -7.84
CA ARG A 148 3.02 -21.47 -8.27
C ARG A 148 3.74 -22.35 -7.24
N VAL A 149 3.08 -23.41 -6.77
CA VAL A 149 3.63 -24.40 -5.82
C VAL A 149 3.16 -25.80 -6.22
N ASP A 150 4.08 -26.74 -6.35
CA ASP A 150 3.81 -28.17 -6.60
C ASP A 150 2.85 -28.43 -7.79
N GLY A 151 2.97 -27.65 -8.87
CA GLY A 151 2.12 -27.78 -10.07
C GLY A 151 0.74 -27.14 -9.97
N HIS A 152 0.41 -26.52 -8.83
CA HIS A 152 -0.79 -25.73 -8.61
C HIS A 152 -0.44 -24.25 -8.38
N PHE A 153 -1.45 -23.40 -8.27
CA PHE A 153 -1.29 -22.02 -7.85
C PHE A 153 -1.96 -21.79 -6.50
N GLN A 154 -1.47 -20.83 -5.72
CA GLN A 154 -2.02 -20.56 -4.41
C GLN A 154 -1.99 -19.09 -4.00
N TRP A 155 -2.84 -18.76 -3.04
CA TRP A 155 -2.60 -17.73 -2.04
C TRP A 155 -2.35 -18.41 -0.69
N ASP A 156 -1.21 -18.15 -0.06
CA ASP A 156 -0.89 -18.73 1.26
C ASP A 156 -0.84 -17.66 2.36
N PHE A 157 -1.87 -17.69 3.21
CA PHE A 157 -2.00 -16.82 4.37
C PHE A 157 -2.00 -17.61 5.68
N ARG A 158 -1.56 -18.88 5.68
CA ARG A 158 -1.54 -19.73 6.89
C ARG A 158 -0.75 -19.11 8.04
N GLN A 159 0.28 -18.34 7.72
CA GLN A 159 1.04 -17.60 8.74
C GLN A 159 0.21 -16.62 9.55
N LEU A 160 -0.88 -16.06 8.99
CA LEU A 160 -1.74 -15.11 9.69
C LEU A 160 -2.44 -15.78 10.88
N GLY A 161 -2.69 -17.09 10.84
CA GLY A 161 -3.30 -17.86 11.93
C GLY A 161 -2.45 -17.94 13.21
N ARG A 162 -1.17 -17.58 13.14
CA ARG A 162 -0.24 -17.63 14.30
C ARG A 162 -0.40 -16.48 15.28
N TYR A 163 -1.00 -15.37 14.84
CA TYR A 163 -1.12 -14.16 15.65
C TYR A 163 -2.44 -14.12 16.40
N GLU A 164 -2.48 -13.37 17.51
CA GLU A 164 -3.68 -13.28 18.33
C GLU A 164 -4.81 -12.54 17.60
N HIS A 165 -5.95 -13.23 17.44
CA HIS A 165 -7.17 -12.67 16.87
C HIS A 165 -8.15 -12.26 17.95
N ARG A 166 -9.03 -11.31 17.63
CA ARG A 166 -10.18 -10.99 18.47
C ARG A 166 -11.04 -12.24 18.70
N SER A 167 -11.64 -12.33 19.88
CA SER A 167 -12.49 -13.48 20.25
C SER A 167 -13.76 -13.62 19.40
N ASP A 168 -14.22 -12.54 18.77
CA ASP A 168 -15.39 -12.51 17.88
C ASP A 168 -15.06 -12.70 16.39
N ALA A 169 -13.78 -12.59 16.00
CA ALA A 169 -13.31 -12.65 14.62
C ALA A 169 -12.85 -14.06 14.22
N CYS A 170 -13.13 -14.51 13.00
CA CYS A 170 -12.56 -15.73 12.44
C CYS A 170 -11.01 -15.64 12.36
N SER A 171 -10.33 -16.78 12.49
CA SER A 171 -8.90 -16.86 12.17
C SER A 171 -8.65 -16.52 10.69
N LEU A 172 -7.61 -15.74 10.41
CA LEU A 172 -7.18 -15.41 9.05
C LEU A 172 -6.24 -16.46 8.44
N GLY A 173 -5.82 -17.46 9.21
CA GLY A 173 -4.97 -18.55 8.74
C GLY A 173 -5.70 -19.41 7.72
N LEU A 174 -5.31 -19.29 6.46
CA LEU A 174 -5.86 -20.08 5.37
C LEU A 174 -4.95 -20.12 4.14
N ARG A 175 -5.23 -21.05 3.23
CA ARG A 175 -4.64 -21.14 1.91
C ARG A 175 -5.73 -21.35 0.87
N VAL A 176 -5.72 -20.56 -0.20
CA VAL A 176 -6.56 -20.80 -1.38
C VAL A 176 -5.73 -21.55 -2.40
N VAL A 177 -6.23 -22.68 -2.90
CA VAL A 177 -5.56 -23.45 -3.96
C VAL A 177 -6.34 -23.27 -5.26
N PHE A 178 -5.63 -22.95 -6.33
CA PHE A 178 -6.17 -22.76 -7.66
C PHE A 178 -5.61 -23.81 -8.63
N ASP A 179 -6.48 -24.27 -9.53
CA ASP A 179 -6.09 -25.07 -10.69
C ASP A 179 -6.13 -24.20 -11.94
N GLU A 180 -5.16 -24.40 -12.82
CA GLU A 180 -5.22 -23.89 -14.18
C GLU A 180 -6.12 -24.81 -15.02
N VAL A 181 -7.11 -24.21 -15.67
CA VAL A 181 -8.04 -24.89 -16.56
C VAL A 181 -7.80 -24.37 -17.97
N SER A 182 -7.33 -25.26 -18.84
CA SER A 182 -7.17 -24.98 -20.26
C SER A 182 -8.53 -24.64 -20.87
N ALA A 183 -8.55 -23.67 -21.79
CA ALA A 183 -9.74 -23.42 -22.57
C ALA A 183 -10.00 -24.58 -23.54
N ASP A 184 -11.27 -24.83 -23.87
CA ASP A 184 -11.67 -25.86 -24.83
C ASP A 184 -11.18 -25.58 -26.26
N THR A 185 -10.78 -24.34 -26.55
CA THR A 185 -10.30 -23.87 -27.84
C THR A 185 -8.84 -23.42 -27.78
N PRO A 186 -7.97 -23.84 -28.71
CA PRO A 186 -6.53 -23.53 -28.69
C PRO A 186 -6.18 -22.03 -28.65
N ASP A 187 -7.08 -21.16 -29.13
CA ASP A 187 -6.84 -19.72 -29.25
C ASP A 187 -7.33 -18.89 -28.04
N VAL A 188 -7.83 -19.56 -26.99
CA VAL A 188 -8.29 -18.89 -25.76
C VAL A 188 -7.33 -19.22 -24.62
N ALA A 189 -6.89 -18.19 -23.90
CA ALA A 189 -6.01 -18.37 -22.75
C ALA A 189 -6.64 -19.30 -21.70
N SER A 190 -5.80 -20.07 -21.00
CA SER A 190 -6.25 -20.79 -19.79
C SER A 190 -6.86 -19.81 -18.78
N ARG A 191 -7.62 -20.32 -17.83
CA ARG A 191 -8.11 -19.54 -16.69
C ARG A 191 -7.81 -20.23 -15.38
N LEU A 192 -7.76 -19.47 -14.29
CA LEU A 192 -7.72 -20.03 -12.96
C LEU A 192 -9.14 -20.43 -12.51
N THR A 193 -9.21 -21.48 -11.73
CA THR A 193 -10.39 -21.84 -10.94
C THR A 193 -9.97 -22.18 -9.52
N VAL A 194 -10.82 -21.89 -8.55
CA VAL A 194 -10.52 -22.28 -7.17
C VAL A 194 -10.81 -23.76 -7.01
N ARG A 195 -9.79 -24.52 -6.60
CA ARG A 195 -9.90 -25.95 -6.29
C ARG A 195 -10.56 -26.15 -4.93
N HIS A 196 -9.99 -25.53 -3.90
CA HIS A 196 -10.45 -25.59 -2.52
C HIS A 196 -9.78 -24.49 -1.67
N ILE A 197 -10.28 -24.28 -0.46
CA ILE A 197 -9.66 -23.42 0.55
C ILE A 197 -9.39 -24.25 1.80
N ASP A 198 -8.13 -24.30 2.23
CA ASP A 198 -7.74 -24.88 3.53
C ASP A 198 -7.76 -23.77 4.58
N SER A 199 -8.70 -23.80 5.53
CA SER A 199 -8.90 -22.78 6.55
C SER A 199 -8.72 -23.34 7.97
N ASP A 200 -8.03 -22.58 8.83
CA ASP A 200 -7.94 -22.89 10.26
C ASP A 200 -9.31 -22.83 10.95
N GLU A 201 -10.25 -22.03 10.43
CA GLU A 201 -11.59 -21.84 11.01
C GLU A 201 -12.60 -22.86 10.47
N PHE A 202 -12.54 -23.18 9.18
CA PHE A 202 -13.58 -23.97 8.49
C PHE A 202 -13.11 -25.30 7.92
N GLY A 203 -11.83 -25.66 8.08
CA GLY A 203 -11.24 -26.85 7.46
C GLY A 203 -11.05 -26.69 5.94
N CYS A 204 -10.99 -27.82 5.23
CA CYS A 204 -10.93 -27.83 3.77
C CYS A 204 -12.34 -27.63 3.20
N VAL A 205 -12.55 -26.56 2.42
CA VAL A 205 -13.84 -26.16 1.86
C VAL A 205 -13.77 -26.14 0.34
N MET A 206 -14.65 -26.90 -0.31
CA MET A 206 -14.75 -27.03 -1.76
C MET A 206 -15.77 -26.01 -2.33
N PRO A 207 -15.65 -25.62 -3.61
CA PRO A 207 -16.70 -24.91 -4.32
C PRO A 207 -18.04 -25.65 -4.24
N GLY A 208 -19.07 -24.98 -3.72
CA GLY A 208 -20.42 -25.55 -3.54
C GLY A 208 -20.73 -26.02 -2.12
N ASP A 209 -19.74 -26.11 -1.23
CA ASP A 209 -19.97 -26.46 0.17
C ASP A 209 -20.76 -25.35 0.90
N PRO A 210 -21.50 -25.68 1.98
CA PRO A 210 -22.30 -24.71 2.73
C PRO A 210 -21.53 -23.49 3.24
N ASN A 211 -20.25 -23.68 3.62
CA ASN A 211 -19.38 -22.60 4.13
C ASN A 211 -18.58 -21.90 3.02
N TRP A 212 -18.79 -22.23 1.74
CA TRP A 212 -18.00 -21.70 0.62
C TRP A 212 -17.98 -20.18 0.58
N THR A 213 -19.14 -19.53 0.61
CA THR A 213 -19.25 -18.06 0.52
C THR A 213 -18.54 -17.37 1.68
N THR A 214 -18.72 -17.85 2.91
CA THR A 214 -18.06 -17.28 4.09
C THR A 214 -16.55 -17.47 4.03
N THR A 215 -16.09 -18.64 3.59
CA THR A 215 -14.65 -18.96 3.48
C THR A 215 -13.99 -18.16 2.35
N ALA A 216 -14.67 -17.95 1.23
CA ALA A 216 -14.18 -17.08 0.16
C ALA A 216 -14.05 -15.61 0.62
N ARG A 217 -15.04 -15.10 1.37
CA ARG A 217 -14.95 -13.77 2.01
C ARG A 217 -13.81 -13.69 3.02
N LEU A 218 -13.58 -14.75 3.79
CA LEU A 218 -12.45 -14.85 4.71
C LEU A 218 -11.10 -14.84 3.97
N ALA A 219 -11.00 -15.49 2.81
CA ALA A 219 -9.81 -15.44 1.97
C ALA A 219 -9.49 -14.02 1.48
N VAL A 220 -10.50 -13.27 1.02
CA VAL A 220 -10.33 -11.86 0.67
C VAL A 220 -10.00 -11.01 1.90
N CYS A 221 -10.57 -11.31 3.07
CA CYS A 221 -10.22 -10.65 4.34
C CYS A 221 -8.75 -10.86 4.71
N ALA A 222 -8.22 -12.08 4.55
CA ALA A 222 -6.81 -12.39 4.78
C ALA A 222 -5.90 -11.62 3.80
N ALA A 223 -6.23 -11.65 2.50
CA ALA A 223 -5.49 -10.90 1.47
C ALA A 223 -5.52 -9.38 1.72
N SER A 224 -6.68 -8.82 2.07
CA SER A 224 -6.88 -7.41 2.39
C SER A 224 -6.11 -6.99 3.65
N THR A 225 -6.07 -7.85 4.67
CA THR A 225 -5.26 -7.63 5.88
C THR A 225 -3.77 -7.61 5.53
N HIS A 226 -3.28 -8.60 4.78
CA HIS A 226 -1.87 -8.67 4.42
C HIS A 226 -1.45 -7.53 3.48
N LEU A 227 -2.30 -7.15 2.52
CA LEU A 227 -2.06 -6.01 1.63
C LEU A 227 -1.99 -4.68 2.41
N ALA A 228 -3.00 -4.38 3.24
CA ALA A 228 -3.08 -3.10 3.95
C ALA A 228 -2.04 -2.96 5.07
N MET A 229 -1.78 -4.02 5.82
CA MET A 229 -0.85 -3.95 6.97
C MET A 229 0.60 -4.19 6.55
N THR A 230 0.86 -5.16 5.66
CA THR A 230 2.22 -5.54 5.29
C THR A 230 2.70 -4.81 4.05
N ARG A 231 2.09 -5.08 2.89
CA ARG A 231 2.56 -4.50 1.63
C ARG A 231 2.45 -2.98 1.62
N HIS A 232 1.41 -2.41 2.22
CA HIS A 232 1.25 -0.96 2.32
C HIS A 232 1.95 -0.39 3.55
N PHE A 233 1.43 -0.63 4.75
CA PHE A 233 1.91 0.13 5.90
C PHE A 233 3.33 -0.27 6.33
N ASN A 234 3.62 -1.56 6.46
CA ASN A 234 4.93 -2.01 6.91
C ASN A 234 6.01 -1.76 5.85
N TYR A 235 5.80 -2.24 4.63
CA TYR A 235 6.83 -2.23 3.59
C TYR A 235 6.98 -0.86 2.93
N VAL A 236 5.89 -0.26 2.45
CA VAL A 236 5.95 1.04 1.78
C VAL A 236 6.22 2.17 2.78
N HIS A 237 5.43 2.30 3.85
CA HIS A 237 5.63 3.41 4.81
C HIS A 237 6.81 3.18 5.75
N LEU A 238 6.84 2.08 6.51
CA LEU A 238 7.81 1.94 7.61
C LEU A 238 9.21 1.57 7.12
N ILE A 239 9.35 0.75 6.08
CA ILE A 239 10.65 0.35 5.53
C ILE A 239 11.07 1.31 4.42
N CYS A 240 10.39 1.26 3.27
CA CYS A 240 10.77 1.98 2.06
C CYS A 240 10.90 3.48 2.33
N ALA A 241 9.86 4.14 2.86
CA ALA A 241 9.91 5.58 3.11
C ALA A 241 10.96 5.97 4.15
N ASN A 242 10.93 5.36 5.34
CA ASN A 242 11.78 5.82 6.46
C ASN A 242 13.27 5.58 6.18
N HIS A 243 13.63 4.37 5.75
CA HIS A 243 15.04 3.99 5.63
C HIS A 243 15.73 4.75 4.51
N TRP A 244 15.07 4.85 3.35
CA TRP A 244 15.60 5.63 2.23
C TRP A 244 15.72 7.10 2.56
N ALA A 245 14.67 7.69 3.13
CA ALA A 245 14.67 9.10 3.47
C ALA A 245 15.73 9.47 4.52
N VAL A 246 15.97 8.60 5.51
CA VAL A 246 17.02 8.79 6.53
C VAL A 246 18.42 8.59 5.93
N ALA A 247 18.65 7.48 5.21
CA ALA A 247 19.95 7.19 4.63
C ALA A 247 20.38 8.27 3.61
N ALA A 248 19.48 8.68 2.71
CA ALA A 248 19.77 9.72 1.74
C ALA A 248 20.15 11.04 2.43
N ARG A 249 19.39 11.49 3.45
CA ARG A 249 19.69 12.71 4.23
C ARG A 249 21.00 12.64 4.99
N ASN A 250 21.39 11.46 5.46
CA ASN A 250 22.58 11.29 6.29
C ASN A 250 23.87 11.18 5.49
N HIS A 251 23.79 10.70 4.24
CA HIS A 251 24.97 10.29 3.47
C HIS A 251 25.13 11.02 2.13
N LEU A 252 24.07 11.52 1.52
CA LEU A 252 24.14 12.27 0.27
C LEU A 252 23.91 13.76 0.53
N ARG A 253 24.81 14.63 0.06
CA ARG A 253 24.62 16.09 0.18
C ARG A 253 23.38 16.54 -0.60
N TYR A 254 22.73 17.60 -0.13
CA TYR A 254 21.55 18.18 -0.78
C TYR A 254 21.71 18.52 -2.27
N ASN A 255 22.94 18.73 -2.76
CA ASN A 255 23.26 19.00 -4.17
C ASN A 255 23.87 17.80 -4.92
N HIS A 256 23.91 16.62 -4.30
CA HIS A 256 24.36 15.39 -4.93
C HIS A 256 23.32 14.94 -5.98
N PRO A 257 23.72 14.48 -7.18
CA PRO A 257 22.79 14.10 -8.23
C PRO A 257 21.79 13.03 -7.78
N LEU A 258 22.24 11.97 -7.11
CA LEU A 258 21.32 10.94 -6.59
C LEU A 258 20.36 11.48 -5.51
N TYR A 259 20.78 12.47 -4.71
CA TYR A 259 19.87 13.06 -3.74
C TYR A 259 18.76 13.84 -4.44
N ARG A 260 19.07 14.55 -5.54
CA ARG A 260 18.07 15.25 -6.35
C ARG A 260 17.12 14.31 -7.10
N LEU A 261 17.62 13.16 -7.56
CA LEU A 261 16.78 12.12 -8.13
C LEU A 261 15.77 11.57 -7.10
N LEU A 262 16.23 11.29 -5.88
CA LEU A 262 15.40 10.69 -4.83
C LEU A 262 14.44 11.69 -4.17
N TRP A 263 14.81 12.97 -4.13
CA TRP A 263 14.07 14.01 -3.40
C TRP A 263 12.56 14.07 -3.65
N PRO A 264 12.05 14.10 -4.90
CA PRO A 264 10.60 14.12 -5.14
C PRO A 264 9.89 12.88 -4.56
N HIS A 265 10.62 11.79 -4.41
CA HIS A 265 10.10 10.51 -3.92
C HIS A 265 10.20 10.33 -2.39
N MET A 266 10.80 11.26 -1.65
CA MET A 266 11.01 11.15 -0.19
C MET A 266 10.57 12.39 0.60
N ALA A 267 10.45 13.55 -0.05
CA ALA A 267 10.07 14.79 0.62
C ALA A 267 8.70 14.67 1.30
N ASN A 268 8.60 15.10 2.56
CA ASN A 268 7.42 15.03 3.44
C ASN A 268 6.99 13.61 3.85
N SER A 269 7.66 12.55 3.40
CA SER A 269 7.28 11.17 3.76
C SER A 269 7.50 10.88 5.25
N LEU A 270 8.54 11.45 5.87
CA LEU A 270 8.78 11.25 7.31
C LEU A 270 7.71 11.97 8.14
N TYR A 271 7.28 13.17 7.72
CA TYR A 271 6.15 13.85 8.33
C TYR A 271 4.86 13.03 8.28
N THR A 272 4.50 12.50 7.09
CA THR A 272 3.34 11.63 6.95
C THR A 272 3.43 10.48 7.96
N ASN A 273 4.57 9.76 7.95
CA ASN A 273 4.82 8.59 8.78
C ASN A 273 4.77 8.87 10.28
N TYR A 274 5.27 10.04 10.73
CA TYR A 274 5.22 10.45 12.13
C TYR A 274 3.78 10.48 12.68
N GLY A 275 2.84 11.00 11.88
CA GLY A 275 1.44 11.11 12.27
C GLY A 275 0.69 9.78 12.15
N ILE A 276 0.80 9.11 11.01
CA ILE A 276 0.00 7.92 10.71
C ILE A 276 0.42 6.70 11.53
N THR A 277 1.71 6.55 11.87
CA THR A 277 2.20 5.42 12.71
C THR A 277 1.43 5.36 14.02
N ARG A 278 1.24 6.52 14.67
CA ARG A 278 0.47 6.61 15.90
C ARG A 278 -1.03 6.43 15.66
N GLY A 279 -1.57 7.03 14.60
CA GLY A 279 -3.00 6.90 14.25
C GLY A 279 -3.43 5.45 13.99
N GLN A 280 -2.54 4.65 13.42
CA GLN A 280 -2.85 3.26 13.03
C GLN A 280 -2.49 2.24 14.12
N LEU A 281 -1.32 2.34 14.75
CA LEU A 281 -0.72 1.25 15.54
C LEU A 281 -0.84 1.41 17.07
N ARG A 282 -1.40 2.53 17.55
CA ARG A 282 -1.75 2.64 18.98
C ARG A 282 -2.87 1.66 19.34
N ALA A 283 -3.01 1.36 20.62
CA ALA A 283 -4.09 0.50 21.12
C ALA A 283 -5.51 1.01 20.80
N ASP A 284 -5.68 2.34 20.66
CA ASP A 284 -6.92 3.00 20.22
C ASP A 284 -6.91 3.39 18.74
N GLY A 285 -5.91 2.94 17.99
CA GLY A 285 -5.69 3.21 16.56
C GLY A 285 -6.59 2.38 15.65
N ASP A 286 -6.58 2.71 14.36
CA ASP A 286 -7.57 2.16 13.42
C ASP A 286 -7.36 0.67 13.12
N PHE A 287 -6.12 0.16 13.04
CA PHE A 287 -5.87 -1.24 12.68
C PHE A 287 -6.48 -2.25 13.65
N ALA A 288 -6.30 -2.08 14.96
CA ALA A 288 -6.87 -2.98 15.97
C ALA A 288 -8.42 -2.91 16.06
N HIS A 289 -9.02 -1.89 15.46
CA HIS A 289 -10.48 -1.67 15.48
C HIS A 289 -11.18 -1.96 14.16
N MET A 290 -10.44 -2.12 13.05
CA MET A 290 -11.00 -2.43 11.73
C MET A 290 -10.74 -3.87 11.28
N PHE A 291 -9.70 -4.51 11.81
CA PHE A 291 -9.23 -5.83 11.37
C PHE A 291 -9.36 -6.90 12.47
N SER A 292 -9.03 -8.14 12.10
CA SER A 292 -9.26 -9.33 12.93
C SER A 292 -8.31 -9.51 14.11
N PHE A 293 -7.13 -8.88 14.10
CA PHE A 293 -6.14 -9.04 15.19
C PHE A 293 -6.51 -8.27 16.46
N THR A 294 -6.09 -8.78 17.61
CA THR A 294 -5.99 -7.94 18.82
C THR A 294 -4.86 -6.93 18.65
N HIS A 295 -4.76 -5.95 19.55
CA HIS A 295 -3.60 -5.03 19.51
C HIS A 295 -2.27 -5.78 19.73
N ALA A 296 -2.22 -6.77 20.62
CA ALA A 296 -1.00 -7.54 20.84
C ALA A 296 -0.64 -8.41 19.62
N GLY A 297 -1.61 -9.10 19.02
CA GLY A 297 -1.41 -9.85 17.78
C GLY A 297 -0.97 -8.98 16.61
N LEU A 298 -1.52 -7.76 16.50
CA LEU A 298 -1.10 -6.75 15.52
C LEU A 298 0.37 -6.37 15.67
N ILE A 299 0.82 -6.11 16.90
CA ILE A 299 2.21 -5.69 17.19
C ILE A 299 3.19 -6.81 16.86
N ASP A 300 2.89 -8.04 17.27
CA ASP A 300 3.70 -9.22 16.96
C ASP A 300 3.78 -9.49 15.45
N TYR A 301 2.64 -9.37 14.76
CA TYR A 301 2.56 -9.47 13.32
C TYR A 301 3.43 -8.41 12.61
N PHE A 302 3.37 -7.16 13.03
CA PHE A 302 4.15 -6.09 12.41
C PHE A 302 5.66 -6.27 12.60
N ASP A 303 6.12 -6.63 13.80
CA ASP A 303 7.54 -6.90 14.06
C ASP A 303 8.01 -8.10 13.20
N THR A 304 7.21 -9.17 13.12
CA THR A 304 7.56 -10.36 12.32
C THR A 304 7.63 -10.06 10.83
N MET A 305 6.63 -9.35 10.28
CA MET A 305 6.62 -8.98 8.86
C MET A 305 7.74 -8.02 8.51
N TYR A 306 8.08 -7.09 9.40
CA TYR A 306 9.20 -6.19 9.19
C TYR A 306 10.52 -6.94 9.00
N GLU A 307 10.80 -7.92 9.87
CA GLU A 307 12.02 -8.75 9.76
C GLU A 307 12.05 -9.61 8.49
N GLN A 308 10.89 -9.96 7.93
CA GLN A 308 10.75 -10.79 6.74
C GLN A 308 10.74 -10.01 5.42
N TYR A 309 10.93 -8.69 5.43
CA TYR A 309 10.85 -7.87 4.22
C TYR A 309 11.78 -8.40 3.11
N PRO A 310 11.22 -8.88 1.99
CA PRO A 310 12.01 -9.36 0.87
C PRO A 310 12.15 -8.24 -0.16
N ILE A 311 13.25 -7.46 -0.11
CA ILE A 311 13.44 -6.30 -0.99
C ILE A 311 13.25 -6.60 -2.49
N ALA A 312 13.48 -7.83 -2.93
CA ALA A 312 13.25 -8.28 -4.30
C ALA A 312 11.81 -8.06 -4.81
N ILE A 313 10.81 -7.93 -3.92
CA ILE A 313 9.41 -7.66 -4.33
C ILE A 313 9.20 -6.26 -4.91
N THR A 314 10.17 -5.36 -4.73
CA THR A 314 10.15 -4.00 -5.30
C THR A 314 10.41 -4.01 -6.82
N ASP A 315 10.81 -5.17 -7.36
CA ASP A 315 11.00 -5.40 -8.77
C ASP A 315 9.93 -6.40 -9.26
N PRO A 316 8.87 -5.95 -9.93
CA PRO A 316 7.76 -6.83 -10.31
C PRO A 316 8.17 -7.93 -11.29
N VAL A 317 9.24 -7.72 -12.08
CA VAL A 317 9.76 -8.76 -12.99
C VAL A 317 10.45 -9.86 -12.19
N ALA A 318 11.35 -9.49 -11.27
CA ALA A 318 12.03 -10.47 -10.42
C ALA A 318 11.03 -11.18 -9.49
N ASP A 319 10.03 -10.45 -8.99
CA ASP A 319 8.97 -11.01 -8.15
C ASP A 319 8.08 -12.00 -8.91
N ARG A 320 7.78 -11.74 -10.19
CA ARG A 320 7.05 -12.69 -11.06
C ARG A 320 7.79 -14.02 -11.16
N THR A 321 9.10 -13.97 -11.46
CA THR A 321 9.95 -15.16 -11.55
C THR A 321 10.00 -15.89 -10.20
N ARG A 322 10.19 -15.16 -9.10
CA ARG A 322 10.20 -15.72 -7.75
C ARG A 322 8.89 -16.44 -7.41
N ARG A 323 7.75 -15.93 -7.88
CA ARG A 323 6.42 -16.54 -7.70
C ARG A 323 6.10 -17.64 -8.73
N GLY A 324 7.01 -17.96 -9.65
CA GLY A 324 6.84 -19.04 -10.62
C GLY A 324 5.79 -18.75 -11.71
N LEU A 325 5.67 -17.47 -12.12
CA LEU A 325 4.64 -17.02 -13.05
C LEU A 325 5.16 -16.67 -14.47
N ASP A 326 6.41 -17.00 -14.82
CA ASP A 326 6.99 -16.64 -16.13
C ASP A 326 6.27 -17.33 -17.31
N ASP A 327 5.90 -18.61 -17.16
CA ASP A 327 5.32 -19.44 -18.22
C ASP A 327 3.91 -19.94 -17.84
N VAL A 328 3.03 -19.01 -17.44
CA VAL A 328 1.60 -19.31 -17.21
C VAL A 328 0.82 -19.15 -18.52
N ALA A 329 -0.16 -20.02 -18.79
CA ALA A 329 -0.99 -19.90 -20.00
C ALA A 329 -2.28 -19.10 -19.79
N PHE A 330 -2.53 -18.58 -18.58
CA PHE A 330 -3.61 -17.65 -18.28
C PHE A 330 -3.13 -16.19 -18.25
N ASP A 331 -4.04 -15.26 -18.49
CA ASP A 331 -3.74 -13.83 -18.47
C ASP A 331 -3.44 -13.31 -17.04
N THR A 332 -2.41 -12.48 -16.91
CA THR A 332 -2.01 -11.81 -15.67
C THR A 332 -2.02 -10.28 -15.82
N PRO A 333 -3.18 -9.66 -16.07
CA PRO A 333 -3.28 -8.24 -16.43
C PRO A 333 -2.66 -7.31 -15.38
N SER A 334 -2.91 -7.54 -14.09
CA SER A 334 -2.32 -6.72 -13.02
C SER A 334 -0.80 -6.86 -12.98
N GLN A 335 -0.25 -8.06 -13.13
CA GLN A 335 1.20 -8.27 -13.17
C GLN A 335 1.84 -7.51 -14.34
N ARG A 336 1.30 -7.65 -15.55
CA ARG A 336 1.80 -6.94 -16.74
C ARG A 336 1.76 -5.42 -16.55
N ASN A 337 0.67 -4.89 -15.99
CA ASN A 337 0.57 -3.46 -15.71
C ASN A 337 1.63 -2.98 -14.71
N LEU A 338 1.89 -3.74 -13.63
CA LEU A 338 2.95 -3.39 -12.68
C LEU A 338 4.35 -3.39 -13.33
N GLU A 339 4.64 -4.36 -14.20
CA GLU A 339 5.90 -4.42 -14.94
C GLU A 339 6.08 -3.25 -15.92
N GLU A 340 5.02 -2.89 -16.65
CA GLU A 340 5.04 -1.75 -17.57
C GLU A 340 5.27 -0.42 -16.86
N VAL A 341 4.65 -0.22 -15.69
CA VAL A 341 4.86 0.97 -14.86
C VAL A 341 6.28 0.97 -14.30
N PHE A 342 6.76 -0.16 -13.78
CA PHE A 342 8.12 -0.30 -13.26
C PHE A 342 9.19 -0.01 -14.31
N GLU A 343 9.00 -0.47 -15.56
CA GLU A 343 9.98 -0.24 -16.62
C GLU A 343 10.23 1.25 -16.87
N VAL A 344 9.19 2.10 -16.78
CA VAL A 344 9.36 3.55 -16.91
C VAL A 344 10.15 4.14 -15.73
N MET A 345 9.92 3.65 -14.50
CA MET A 345 10.66 4.10 -13.30
C MET A 345 12.14 3.67 -13.38
N HIS A 346 12.38 2.42 -13.76
CA HIS A 346 13.70 1.84 -13.92
C HIS A 346 14.48 2.53 -15.04
N ALA A 347 13.84 2.80 -16.18
CA ALA A 347 14.44 3.53 -17.29
C ALA A 347 14.85 4.95 -16.89
N HIS A 348 14.03 5.65 -16.09
CA HIS A 348 14.37 6.95 -15.54
C HIS A 348 15.60 6.90 -14.62
N ALA A 349 15.61 5.96 -13.67
CA ALA A 349 16.73 5.78 -12.75
C ALA A 349 18.04 5.48 -13.51
N ARG A 350 18.01 4.54 -14.46
CA ARG A 350 19.16 4.20 -15.30
C ARG A 350 19.69 5.41 -16.06
N ARG A 351 18.80 6.11 -16.76
CA ARG A 351 19.15 7.29 -17.55
C ARG A 351 19.78 8.39 -16.70
N TYR A 352 19.23 8.64 -15.52
CA TYR A 352 19.76 9.64 -14.61
C TYR A 352 21.15 9.25 -14.09
N ILE A 353 21.36 7.98 -13.72
CA ILE A 353 22.67 7.48 -13.29
C ILE A 353 23.71 7.62 -14.41
N ASP A 354 23.36 7.22 -15.64
CA ASP A 354 24.26 7.29 -16.80
C ASP A 354 24.70 8.73 -17.14
N ILE A 355 23.90 9.75 -16.80
CA ILE A 355 24.26 11.16 -16.99
C ILE A 355 25.38 11.62 -16.05
N TYR A 356 25.42 11.09 -14.83
CA TYR A 356 26.35 11.54 -13.78
C TYR A 356 27.49 10.56 -13.50
N TYR A 357 27.41 9.32 -14.00
CA TYR A 357 28.44 8.30 -13.84
C TYR A 357 28.76 7.63 -15.19
N GLU A 358 29.96 7.90 -15.69
CA GLU A 358 30.43 7.39 -16.98
C GLU A 358 30.73 5.89 -16.95
N SER A 359 31.03 5.33 -15.77
CA SER A 359 31.31 3.91 -15.59
C SER A 359 30.96 3.42 -14.18
N ASP A 360 31.00 2.10 -13.99
CA ASP A 360 30.83 1.50 -12.66
C ASP A 360 32.00 1.85 -11.73
N GLU A 361 33.20 2.08 -12.26
CA GLU A 361 34.38 2.53 -11.50
C GLU A 361 34.19 3.94 -10.96
N ALA A 362 33.65 4.85 -11.78
CA ALA A 362 33.31 6.21 -11.32
C ALA A 362 32.27 6.17 -10.19
N LEU A 363 31.26 5.29 -10.31
CA LEU A 363 30.26 5.09 -9.27
C LEU A 363 30.87 4.49 -7.98
N ARG A 364 31.76 3.50 -8.10
CA ARG A 364 32.48 2.93 -6.95
C ARG A 364 33.42 3.92 -6.30
N ALA A 365 33.99 4.86 -7.05
CA ALA A 365 34.87 5.89 -6.52
C ALA A 365 34.12 6.95 -5.67
N ASP A 366 32.79 7.05 -5.79
CA ASP A 366 32.00 8.00 -5.01
C ASP A 366 31.79 7.53 -3.56
N ASP A 367 32.51 8.16 -2.63
CA ASP A 367 32.44 7.89 -1.19
C ASP A 367 31.04 8.08 -0.60
N ALA A 368 30.28 9.07 -1.10
CA ALA A 368 28.93 9.35 -0.61
C ALA A 368 27.97 8.24 -1.04
N VAL A 369 28.08 7.76 -2.27
CA VAL A 369 27.31 6.60 -2.77
C VAL A 369 27.64 5.35 -1.97
N ARG A 370 28.92 5.02 -1.78
CA ARG A 370 29.32 3.84 -0.99
C ARG A 370 28.79 3.91 0.44
N SER A 371 28.92 5.07 1.08
CA SER A 371 28.44 5.27 2.45
C SER A 371 26.92 5.19 2.56
N TRP A 372 26.20 5.74 1.58
CA TRP A 372 24.74 5.67 1.50
C TRP A 372 24.23 4.24 1.31
N LEU A 373 24.81 3.49 0.36
CA LEU A 373 24.43 2.10 0.10
C LEU A 373 24.75 1.20 1.30
N ALA A 374 25.89 1.38 1.96
CA ALA A 374 26.23 0.66 3.18
C ALA A 374 25.23 0.95 4.31
N ALA A 375 24.73 2.18 4.42
CA ALA A 375 23.71 2.53 5.41
C ALA A 375 22.35 1.90 5.09
N LEU A 376 21.95 1.84 3.82
CA LEU A 376 20.74 1.12 3.40
C LEU A 376 20.86 -0.38 3.68
N ASP A 377 21.95 -1.01 3.27
CA ASP A 377 22.19 -2.44 3.48
C ASP A 377 22.18 -2.82 4.96
N ALA A 378 22.78 -1.98 5.82
CA ALA A 378 22.82 -2.21 7.25
C ALA A 378 21.48 -2.01 7.98
N THR A 379 20.54 -1.26 7.39
CA THR A 379 19.31 -0.86 8.10
C THR A 379 18.03 -1.45 7.50
N ILE A 380 17.99 -1.72 6.19
CA ILE A 380 16.87 -2.41 5.57
C ILE A 380 16.92 -3.89 5.97
N PRO A 381 15.81 -4.48 6.48
CA PRO A 381 15.79 -5.90 6.82
C PRO A 381 16.18 -6.77 5.62
N ASN A 382 17.04 -7.76 5.87
CA ASN A 382 17.61 -8.66 4.85
C ASN A 382 18.50 -7.97 3.79
N GLY A 383 18.90 -6.72 4.02
CA GLY A 383 19.85 -5.98 3.18
C GLY A 383 19.29 -5.60 1.80
N ILE A 384 20.17 -5.05 0.95
CA ILE A 384 19.81 -4.60 -0.41
C ILE A 384 20.40 -5.49 -1.51
N GLY A 385 21.24 -6.46 -1.14
CA GLY A 385 22.00 -7.29 -2.08
C GLY A 385 21.16 -8.04 -3.11
N ALA A 386 19.95 -8.49 -2.74
CA ALA A 386 19.07 -9.23 -3.66
C ALA A 386 18.62 -8.41 -4.89
N VAL A 387 18.66 -7.08 -4.81
CA VAL A 387 18.32 -6.17 -5.93
C VAL A 387 19.56 -5.48 -6.47
N LEU A 388 20.48 -5.05 -5.61
CA LEU A 388 21.72 -4.39 -6.03
C LEU A 388 22.64 -5.32 -6.82
N GLY A 389 22.63 -6.63 -6.50
CA GLY A 389 23.51 -7.63 -7.09
C GLY A 389 24.94 -7.60 -6.52
N ASP A 390 25.84 -8.26 -7.24
CA ASP A 390 27.25 -8.39 -6.82
C ASP A 390 28.03 -7.10 -7.08
N GLY A 391 28.21 -6.32 -6.01
CA GLY A 391 28.98 -5.08 -6.02
C GLY A 391 28.19 -3.87 -6.54
N ILE A 392 28.84 -2.70 -6.50
CA ILE A 392 28.22 -1.44 -6.91
C ILE A 392 28.41 -1.29 -8.41
N THR A 393 27.32 -1.41 -9.18
CA THR A 393 27.26 -1.20 -10.63
C THR A 393 26.17 -0.19 -10.96
N ARG A 394 26.27 0.50 -12.11
CA ARG A 394 25.23 1.44 -12.55
C ARG A 394 23.91 0.72 -12.80
N SER A 395 23.94 -0.49 -13.35
CA SER A 395 22.75 -1.32 -13.59
C SER A 395 22.07 -1.75 -12.28
N GLY A 396 22.84 -2.26 -11.31
CA GLY A 396 22.30 -2.67 -10.01
C GLY A 396 21.72 -1.50 -9.24
N LEU A 397 22.41 -0.34 -9.26
CA LEU A 397 21.91 0.87 -8.62
C LEU A 397 20.63 1.40 -9.30
N ALA A 398 20.57 1.36 -10.64
CA ALA A 398 19.39 1.77 -11.38
C ALA A 398 18.17 0.93 -11.02
N ARG A 399 18.33 -0.39 -10.93
CA ARG A 399 17.28 -1.33 -10.55
C ARG A 399 16.82 -1.10 -9.12
N LEU A 400 17.76 -0.89 -8.18
CA LEU A 400 17.45 -0.56 -6.79
C LEU A 400 16.67 0.76 -6.65
N ILE A 401 17.09 1.82 -7.34
CA ILE A 401 16.36 3.10 -7.32
C ILE A 401 15.01 2.99 -8.04
N GLY A 402 14.93 2.27 -9.17
CA GLY A 402 13.68 2.00 -9.87
C GLY A 402 12.67 1.28 -8.98
N GLY A 403 13.12 0.29 -8.22
CA GLY A 403 12.30 -0.42 -7.22
C GLY A 403 11.83 0.47 -6.08
N TYR A 404 12.69 1.37 -5.57
CA TYR A 404 12.29 2.36 -4.58
C TYR A 404 11.19 3.31 -5.09
N ILE A 405 11.38 3.84 -6.30
CA ILE A 405 10.38 4.72 -6.94
C ILE A 405 9.07 3.96 -7.10
N PHE A 406 9.11 2.75 -7.66
CA PHE A 406 7.95 1.88 -7.86
C PHE A 406 7.21 1.54 -6.55
N GLU A 407 7.93 1.20 -5.49
CA GLU A 407 7.34 0.87 -4.19
C GLU A 407 6.64 2.11 -3.59
N GLY A 408 7.31 3.27 -3.62
CA GLY A 408 6.81 4.51 -3.05
C GLY A 408 5.68 5.20 -3.83
N ASN A 409 5.48 4.85 -5.10
CA ASN A 409 4.38 5.38 -5.92
C ASN A 409 3.29 4.32 -6.20
N THR A 410 3.65 3.25 -6.87
CA THR A 410 2.72 2.30 -7.48
C THR A 410 2.19 1.35 -6.44
N MET A 411 3.06 0.78 -5.61
CA MET A 411 2.62 -0.08 -4.51
C MET A 411 1.91 0.70 -3.40
N HIS A 412 2.33 1.95 -3.13
CA HIS A 412 1.59 2.86 -2.26
C HIS A 412 0.14 3.04 -2.73
N ASP A 413 -0.07 3.39 -4.00
CA ASP A 413 -1.42 3.64 -4.51
C ASP A 413 -2.23 2.36 -4.72
N LEU A 414 -1.61 1.27 -5.18
CA LEU A 414 -2.26 -0.03 -5.35
C LEU A 414 -2.79 -0.56 -4.02
N ALA A 415 -1.98 -0.47 -2.96
CA ALA A 415 -2.32 -0.98 -1.64
C ALA A 415 -2.96 0.09 -0.73
N GLY A 416 -3.13 1.31 -1.24
CA GLY A 416 -3.69 2.46 -0.55
C GLY A 416 -4.89 3.04 -1.28
N THR A 417 -4.65 3.95 -2.21
CA THR A 417 -5.68 4.70 -2.94
C THR A 417 -6.70 3.79 -3.63
N THR A 418 -6.25 2.71 -4.28
CA THR A 418 -7.12 1.76 -5.01
C THR A 418 -8.07 1.00 -4.09
N LEU A 419 -7.76 0.83 -2.80
CA LEU A 419 -8.64 0.12 -1.85
C LEU A 419 -9.99 0.82 -1.64
N TRP A 420 -10.12 2.10 -2.03
CA TRP A 420 -11.41 2.79 -2.08
C TRP A 420 -12.46 2.02 -2.89
N ASP A 421 -12.06 1.43 -4.02
CA ASP A 421 -12.96 0.68 -4.89
C ASP A 421 -13.09 -0.81 -4.48
N TYR A 422 -12.33 -1.28 -3.47
CA TYR A 422 -12.36 -2.67 -3.02
C TYR A 422 -12.93 -2.83 -1.59
N GLN A 423 -12.31 -2.22 -0.57
CA GLN A 423 -12.63 -2.44 0.85
C GLN A 423 -13.99 -1.86 1.29
N LEU A 424 -14.60 -1.00 0.48
CA LEU A 424 -15.91 -0.42 0.78
C LEU A 424 -17.06 -1.41 0.52
N TRP A 425 -16.82 -2.48 -0.21
CA TRP A 425 -17.80 -3.54 -0.48
C TRP A 425 -17.69 -4.65 0.58
N ALA A 426 -18.09 -4.36 1.83
CA ALA A 426 -17.85 -5.23 3.00
C ALA A 426 -18.52 -6.62 2.94
N ASP A 427 -19.47 -6.82 2.04
CA ASP A 427 -20.06 -8.12 1.71
C ASP A 427 -19.14 -8.97 0.80
N LYS A 428 -18.27 -8.35 -0.01
CA LYS A 428 -17.32 -9.03 -0.92
C LYS A 428 -15.87 -9.00 -0.40
N ASN A 429 -15.45 -7.86 0.15
CA ASN A 429 -14.12 -7.59 0.68
C ASN A 429 -14.18 -7.07 2.12
N PRO A 430 -14.57 -7.91 3.08
CA PRO A 430 -14.58 -7.51 4.49
C PRO A 430 -13.15 -7.33 5.01
N THR A 431 -12.93 -6.33 5.87
CA THR A 431 -11.70 -6.22 6.69
C THR A 431 -11.78 -7.06 7.97
N LEU A 432 -12.98 -7.57 8.30
CA LEU A 432 -13.28 -8.36 9.48
C LEU A 432 -14.44 -9.33 9.16
N VAL A 433 -14.23 -10.62 9.44
CA VAL A 433 -15.27 -11.66 9.36
C VAL A 433 -15.56 -12.17 10.77
N LEU A 434 -16.82 -12.11 11.19
CA LEU A 434 -17.24 -12.50 12.54
C LEU A 434 -17.62 -13.99 12.59
N ARG A 435 -17.21 -14.69 13.66
CA ARG A 435 -17.51 -16.13 13.87
C ARG A 435 -19.00 -16.44 13.93
N ASN A 436 -19.80 -15.47 14.39
CA ASN A 436 -21.25 -15.61 14.51
C ASN A 436 -22.00 -15.45 13.17
N GLY A 437 -21.28 -15.26 12.06
CA GLY A 437 -21.85 -15.09 10.72
C GLY A 437 -22.57 -13.76 10.48
N LYS A 438 -22.64 -12.86 11.47
CA LYS A 438 -23.28 -11.55 11.32
C LYS A 438 -22.39 -10.60 10.54
N SER A 439 -23.01 -9.61 9.91
CA SER A 439 -22.30 -8.46 9.34
C SER A 439 -21.54 -7.69 10.41
N VAL A 440 -20.47 -7.02 10.00
CA VAL A 440 -19.75 -6.07 10.86
C VAL A 440 -20.69 -4.99 11.39
N VAL A 441 -20.35 -4.44 12.55
CA VAL A 441 -21.12 -3.37 13.19
C VAL A 441 -20.84 -2.01 12.54
N VAL A 442 -21.80 -1.08 12.67
CA VAL A 442 -21.79 0.21 11.97
C VAL A 442 -20.56 1.09 12.25
N ASP A 443 -19.96 0.98 13.43
CA ASP A 443 -18.79 1.77 13.81
C ASP A 443 -17.50 1.25 13.15
N VAL A 444 -17.31 -0.06 13.10
CA VAL A 444 -16.22 -0.72 12.35
C VAL A 444 -16.30 -0.33 10.87
N TYR A 445 -17.47 -0.48 10.25
CA TYR A 445 -17.64 -0.14 8.84
C TYR A 445 -17.41 1.36 8.55
N GLN A 446 -17.87 2.25 9.42
CA GLN A 446 -17.62 3.67 9.28
C GLN A 446 -16.13 4.02 9.43
N ARG A 447 -15.39 3.33 10.31
CA ARG A 447 -13.94 3.49 10.43
C ARG A 447 -13.22 3.07 9.15
N VAL A 448 -13.60 1.94 8.54
CA VAL A 448 -13.06 1.49 7.23
C VAL A 448 -13.26 2.58 6.17
N ILE A 449 -14.46 3.18 6.11
CA ILE A 449 -14.74 4.30 5.20
C ILE A 449 -13.90 5.53 5.53
N ASN A 450 -13.78 5.91 6.79
CA ASN A 450 -13.01 7.09 7.20
C ASN A 450 -11.53 6.93 6.87
N ASN A 451 -10.98 5.74 7.11
CA ASN A 451 -9.60 5.40 6.84
C ASN A 451 -9.33 5.41 5.33
N ASN A 452 -10.13 4.69 4.55
CA ASN A 452 -10.00 4.66 3.09
C ASN A 452 -10.19 6.04 2.46
N PHE A 453 -11.12 6.86 2.97
CA PHE A 453 -11.27 8.24 2.52
C PHE A 453 -10.04 9.11 2.85
N GLY A 454 -9.38 8.84 3.98
CA GLY A 454 -8.14 9.48 4.37
C GLY A 454 -6.95 9.14 3.47
N LEU A 455 -7.03 8.04 2.70
CA LEU A 455 -6.03 7.69 1.68
C LEU A 455 -6.18 8.51 0.40
N GLN A 456 -7.35 9.11 0.15
CA GLN A 456 -7.69 9.85 -1.07
C GLN A 456 -7.26 11.33 -1.05
N LEU A 457 -6.43 11.74 -0.08
CA LEU A 457 -5.99 13.13 0.04
C LEU A 457 -5.24 13.56 -1.23
N LYS A 458 -5.43 14.81 -1.66
CA LYS A 458 -4.71 15.34 -2.83
C LYS A 458 -3.24 15.53 -2.51
N ARG A 459 -2.38 14.69 -3.09
CA ARG A 459 -0.92 14.77 -2.99
C ARG A 459 -0.29 15.23 -4.30
N ALA A 460 1.04 15.30 -4.34
CA ALA A 460 1.76 15.65 -5.57
C ALA A 460 1.72 14.46 -6.53
N GLY A 461 1.30 14.69 -7.77
CA GLY A 461 1.10 13.66 -8.78
C GLY A 461 2.40 13.27 -9.47
N LEU A 462 2.48 12.04 -9.96
CA LEU A 462 3.62 11.54 -10.71
C LEU A 462 3.93 12.37 -11.96
N LEU A 463 2.88 12.90 -12.61
CA LEU A 463 2.98 13.66 -13.86
C LEU A 463 3.21 15.17 -13.68
N ASP A 464 3.34 15.66 -12.45
CA ASP A 464 3.73 17.05 -12.22
C ASP A 464 5.18 17.29 -12.67
N ASP A 465 5.53 18.54 -12.96
CA ASP A 465 6.90 18.89 -13.31
C ASP A 465 7.76 18.99 -12.04
N TYR A 466 8.81 18.16 -11.97
CA TYR A 466 9.84 18.16 -10.93
C TYR A 466 11.24 18.49 -11.47
N SER A 467 11.36 18.89 -12.74
CA SER A 467 12.65 19.16 -13.39
C SER A 467 13.48 20.25 -12.69
N TYR A 468 12.80 21.19 -12.02
CA TYR A 468 13.43 22.24 -11.20
C TYR A 468 14.22 21.69 -10.00
N LEU A 469 14.00 20.43 -9.61
CA LEU A 469 14.75 19.77 -8.55
C LEU A 469 16.11 19.24 -9.03
N ALA A 470 16.34 19.11 -10.34
CA ALA A 470 17.58 18.63 -10.89
C ALA A 470 18.79 19.51 -10.52
N VAL A 471 19.98 18.93 -10.51
CA VAL A 471 21.23 19.67 -10.23
C VAL A 471 21.65 20.57 -11.39
N ASP A 472 21.31 20.20 -12.63
CA ASP A 472 21.69 20.90 -13.86
C ASP A 472 20.68 20.63 -14.99
N GLN A 473 20.92 21.22 -16.16
CA GLN A 473 20.05 21.08 -17.33
C GLN A 473 19.97 19.63 -17.87
N ARG A 474 21.03 18.82 -17.69
CA ARG A 474 21.03 17.42 -18.13
C ARG A 474 20.08 16.59 -17.27
N GLY A 475 20.12 16.80 -15.94
CA GLY A 475 19.18 16.19 -15.02
C GLY A 475 17.75 16.66 -15.28
N ALA A 476 17.53 17.94 -15.55
CA ALA A 476 16.21 18.47 -15.88
C ALA A 476 15.65 17.83 -17.16
N ALA A 477 16.50 17.64 -18.18
CA ALA A 477 16.13 16.91 -19.40
C ALA A 477 15.75 15.44 -19.11
N ALA A 478 16.44 14.77 -18.19
CA ALA A 478 16.09 13.41 -17.79
C ALA A 478 14.73 13.32 -17.08
N PHE A 479 14.38 14.32 -16.24
CA PHE A 479 13.04 14.42 -15.65
C PHE A 479 11.96 14.66 -16.72
N HIS A 480 12.19 15.57 -17.66
CA HIS A 480 11.25 15.80 -18.77
C HIS A 480 11.02 14.53 -19.58
N GLN A 481 12.08 13.81 -19.92
CA GLN A 481 11.96 12.54 -20.65
C GLN A 481 11.16 11.50 -19.86
N PHE A 482 11.36 11.40 -18.56
CA PHE A 482 10.55 10.52 -17.70
C PHE A 482 9.05 10.89 -17.75
N PHE A 483 8.72 12.17 -17.67
CA PHE A 483 7.31 12.61 -17.78
C PHE A 483 6.71 12.29 -19.15
N ASP A 484 7.48 12.41 -20.23
CA ASP A 484 7.02 12.07 -21.58
C ASP A 484 6.81 10.57 -21.76
N GLU A 485 7.65 9.74 -21.14
CA GLU A 485 7.51 8.28 -21.09
C GLU A 485 6.25 7.90 -20.28
N CYS A 486 6.03 8.49 -19.10
CA CYS A 486 4.80 8.30 -18.33
C CYS A 486 3.54 8.74 -19.09
N LYS A 487 3.57 9.90 -19.77
CA LYS A 487 2.45 10.38 -20.60
C LYS A 487 2.19 9.46 -21.80
N THR A 488 3.24 8.88 -22.37
CA THR A 488 3.11 7.91 -23.47
C THR A 488 2.45 6.62 -22.97
N LEU A 489 2.89 6.10 -21.83
CA LEU A 489 2.26 4.98 -21.16
C LEU A 489 0.78 5.26 -20.84
N GLN A 490 0.49 6.45 -20.30
CA GLN A 490 -0.88 6.88 -20.02
C GLN A 490 -1.76 6.89 -21.26
N ARG A 491 -1.28 7.45 -22.39
CA ARG A 491 -2.05 7.46 -23.65
C ARG A 491 -2.35 6.05 -24.15
N ARG A 492 -1.41 5.12 -23.99
CA ARG A 492 -1.64 3.71 -24.33
C ARG A 492 -2.78 3.11 -23.49
N TYR A 493 -2.78 3.37 -22.17
CA TYR A 493 -3.87 2.94 -21.31
C TYR A 493 -5.21 3.62 -21.63
N ASP A 494 -5.22 4.92 -21.89
CA ASP A 494 -6.45 5.62 -22.27
C ASP A 494 -7.06 5.01 -23.54
N GLY A 495 -6.23 4.58 -24.51
CA GLY A 495 -6.69 3.88 -25.71
C GLY A 495 -7.16 2.44 -25.43
N ALA A 496 -6.39 1.66 -24.66
CA ALA A 496 -6.71 0.26 -24.36
C ALA A 496 -7.95 0.09 -23.46
N LEU A 497 -8.21 1.07 -22.60
CA LEU A 497 -9.32 1.07 -21.65
C LEU A 497 -10.52 1.88 -22.16
N ALA A 498 -10.44 2.49 -23.35
CA ALA A 498 -11.51 3.29 -23.91
C ALA A 498 -12.79 2.46 -24.10
N GLY A 499 -13.90 2.94 -23.55
CA GLY A 499 -15.21 2.29 -23.70
C GLY A 499 -15.43 1.09 -22.78
N LEU A 500 -14.45 0.71 -21.95
CA LEU A 500 -14.67 -0.26 -20.88
C LEU A 500 -15.45 0.37 -19.73
N ASP A 501 -16.26 -0.44 -19.05
CA ASP A 501 -16.93 -0.02 -17.82
C ASP A 501 -15.89 0.32 -16.74
N PRO A 502 -16.14 1.32 -15.87
CA PRO A 502 -15.19 1.69 -14.83
C PRO A 502 -14.76 0.52 -13.94
N GLY A 503 -15.67 -0.42 -13.65
CA GLY A 503 -15.41 -1.64 -12.87
C GLY A 503 -14.29 -2.51 -13.43
N ALA A 504 -14.22 -2.60 -14.77
CA ALA A 504 -13.24 -3.41 -15.50
C ALA A 504 -11.80 -2.89 -15.42
N THR A 505 -11.62 -1.66 -14.91
CA THR A 505 -10.35 -0.92 -14.95
C THR A 505 -9.77 -0.60 -13.57
N THR A 506 -10.48 -0.95 -12.50
CA THR A 506 -10.14 -0.63 -11.09
C THR A 506 -8.78 -1.17 -10.64
N TRP A 507 -8.32 -2.26 -11.25
CA TRP A 507 -7.00 -2.88 -11.00
C TRP A 507 -5.82 -2.17 -11.68
N CYS A 508 -6.09 -1.33 -12.70
CA CYS A 508 -5.06 -0.80 -13.59
C CYS A 508 -4.41 0.47 -13.01
N MET A 509 -3.12 0.36 -12.70
CA MET A 509 -2.28 1.45 -12.22
C MET A 509 -1.88 2.35 -13.40
N GLN A 510 -2.55 3.50 -13.50
CA GLN A 510 -2.35 4.47 -14.56
C GLN A 510 -1.48 5.64 -14.08
N PRO A 511 -0.47 6.09 -14.83
CA PRO A 511 0.40 7.20 -14.40
C PRO A 511 -0.32 8.47 -13.94
N LYS A 512 -1.49 8.80 -14.52
CA LYS A 512 -2.29 9.97 -14.11
C LYS A 512 -2.91 9.85 -12.71
N ASN A 513 -3.04 8.62 -12.20
CA ASN A 513 -3.60 8.33 -10.88
C ASN A 513 -2.50 8.11 -9.83
N LEU A 514 -1.23 8.02 -10.25
CA LEU A 514 -0.13 7.76 -9.35
C LEU A 514 0.36 9.05 -8.70
N GLU A 515 0.68 8.96 -7.42
CA GLU A 515 1.36 9.99 -6.65
C GLU A 515 2.88 9.87 -6.84
N ILE A 516 3.61 10.98 -6.69
CA ILE A 516 5.08 10.93 -6.82
C ILE A 516 5.74 10.24 -5.61
N SER A 517 5.09 10.29 -4.45
CA SER A 517 5.44 9.63 -3.19
C SER A 517 4.30 9.71 -2.17
N MET A 518 4.52 9.11 -1.00
CA MET A 518 3.65 9.14 0.20
C MET A 518 3.49 10.54 0.87
N ASN A 519 3.60 11.63 0.11
CA ASN A 519 3.71 13.00 0.63
C ASN A 519 2.33 13.63 0.96
N GLY A 520 1.85 13.45 2.20
CA GLY A 520 0.50 13.83 2.65
C GLY A 520 0.39 15.07 3.54
#